data_AF-A0A537Y5U8-F1
#
_entry.id   AF-A0A537Y5U8-F1
#
_cell.length_a   1.000
_cell.length_b   1.000
_cell.length_c   1.000
_cell.angle_alpha   90.00
_cell.angle_beta   90.00
_cell.angle_gamma   90.00
#
_symmetry.space_group_name_H-M   'P 1'
#
loop_
_entity.id
_entity.type
_entity.pdbx_description
1 polymer ?
#
loop_
_entity_poly.entity_id
_entity_poly.type
_entity_poly.pdbx_seq_one_letter_code
_entity_poly.pdbx_strand_id
1 'polypeptide(L)'
;MVILLLSTSAAAASEISVNLAGVGGRTCAFWLSSPNHRSEGAVWIYGFWSGLNYVAAASEQNQSKATSDALISAVERTCRSHPSRVLATVAWSAYIDLNKE
;
A
#
# COMPACT_ATOMS: atom_id res chain seq x y z
N MET A 1 24.25 -41.81 22.45
CA MET A 1 23.19 -41.33 21.54
C MET A 1 22.85 -39.91 21.99
N VAL A 2 23.34 -38.88 21.29
CA VAL A 2 23.10 -37.47 21.64
C VAL A 2 21.93 -36.98 20.80
N ILE A 3 20.81 -36.65 21.43
CA ILE A 3 19.63 -36.09 20.75
C ILE A 3 19.83 -34.57 20.69
N LEU A 4 20.23 -34.06 19.52
CA LEU A 4 20.25 -32.63 19.21
C LEU A 4 18.82 -32.17 18.92
N LEU A 5 18.20 -31.51 19.90
CA LEU A 5 16.94 -30.81 19.74
C LEU A 5 17.18 -29.54 18.92
N LEU A 6 16.88 -29.61 17.62
CA LEU A 6 16.83 -28.45 16.73
C LEU A 6 15.58 -27.63 17.08
N SER A 7 15.75 -26.59 17.89
CA SER A 7 14.71 -25.59 18.14
C SER A 7 14.49 -24.78 16.87
N THR A 8 13.49 -25.12 16.07
CA THR A 8 13.02 -24.25 14.98
C THR A 8 12.25 -23.08 15.57
N SER A 9 12.94 -21.96 15.77
CA SER A 9 12.32 -20.68 16.10
C SER A 9 11.58 -20.17 14.88
N ALA A 10 10.29 -20.47 14.75
CA ALA A 10 9.42 -19.75 13.82
C ALA A 10 9.27 -18.32 14.36
N ALA A 11 10.09 -17.40 13.87
CA ALA A 11 9.87 -15.97 14.10
C ALA A 11 8.50 -15.62 13.51
N ALA A 12 7.50 -15.48 14.36
CA ALA A 12 6.21 -14.92 13.96
C ALA A 12 6.49 -13.49 13.47
N ALA A 13 6.45 -13.29 12.15
CA ALA A 13 6.48 -11.96 11.58
C ALA A 13 5.28 -11.21 12.15
N SER A 14 5.53 -10.24 13.03
CA SER A 14 4.50 -9.36 13.56
C SER A 14 3.87 -8.65 12.37
N GLU A 15 2.63 -9.01 12.04
CA GLU A 15 1.89 -8.34 10.97
C GLU A 15 1.71 -6.87 11.39
N ILE A 16 2.26 -5.96 10.58
CA ILE A 16 2.15 -4.52 10.85
C ILE A 16 0.67 -4.16 10.76
N SER A 17 0.04 -3.90 11.90
CA SER A 17 -1.34 -3.42 11.96
C SER A 17 -1.35 -1.90 11.78
N VAL A 18 -1.97 -1.44 10.69
CA VAL A 18 -2.12 -0.02 10.38
C VAL A 18 -3.55 0.41 10.66
N ASN A 19 -3.73 1.46 11.46
CA ASN A 19 -5.05 2.05 11.66
C ASN A 19 -5.44 2.88 10.42
N LEU A 20 -6.27 2.31 9.55
CA LEU A 20 -6.69 2.93 8.29
C LEU A 20 -8.01 3.68 8.45
N ALA A 21 -8.02 4.94 7.99
CA ALA A 21 -9.22 5.77 7.96
C ALA A 21 -9.74 5.97 6.52
N GLY A 22 -11.06 6.13 6.39
CA GLY A 22 -11.72 6.43 5.12
C GLY A 22 -11.67 5.30 4.09
N VAL A 23 -11.74 5.67 2.80
CA VAL A 23 -11.76 4.74 1.66
C VAL A 23 -10.51 3.86 1.55
N GLY A 24 -9.37 4.28 2.10
CA GLY A 24 -8.14 3.47 2.13
C GLY A 24 -8.28 2.13 2.87
N GLY A 25 -9.18 2.07 3.86
CA GLY A 25 -9.51 0.84 4.59
C GLY A 25 -10.57 -0.04 3.89
N ARG A 26 -11.07 0.37 2.71
CA ARG A 26 -12.02 -0.42 1.92
C ARG A 26 -11.29 -1.26 0.87
N THR A 27 -12.02 -2.18 0.25
CA THR A 27 -11.46 -3.04 -0.79
C THR A 27 -11.32 -2.30 -2.12
N CYS A 28 -10.46 -2.81 -2.99
CA CYS A 28 -10.34 -2.38 -4.38
C CYS A 28 -11.69 -2.45 -5.13
N ALA A 29 -12.51 -3.47 -4.86
CA ALA A 29 -13.86 -3.57 -5.41
C ALA A 29 -14.74 -2.38 -5.02
N PHE A 30 -14.68 -1.97 -3.74
CA PHE A 30 -15.41 -0.80 -3.28
C PHE A 30 -14.95 0.46 -3.99
N TRP A 31 -13.64 0.71 -4.05
CA TRP A 31 -13.08 1.88 -4.74
C TRP A 31 -13.53 1.96 -6.20
N LEU A 32 -13.52 0.84 -6.91
CA LEU A 32 -13.87 0.79 -8.34
C LEU A 32 -15.37 0.70 -8.63
N SER A 33 -16.23 0.62 -7.61
CA SER A 33 -17.67 0.33 -7.78
C SER A 33 -18.51 1.51 -8.29
N SER A 34 -18.03 2.75 -8.18
CA SER A 34 -18.76 3.94 -8.69
C SER A 34 -17.80 5.09 -9.03
N PRO A 35 -18.22 6.06 -9.87
CA PRO A 35 -17.44 7.26 -10.13
C PRO A 35 -17.12 8.06 -8.85
N ASN A 36 -18.07 8.14 -7.91
CA ASN A 36 -17.87 8.86 -6.65
C ASN A 36 -16.82 8.17 -5.79
N HIS A 37 -16.88 6.85 -5.64
CA HIS A 37 -15.87 6.09 -4.91
C HIS A 37 -14.49 6.20 -5.60
N ARG A 38 -14.45 6.15 -6.95
CA ARG A 38 -13.20 6.33 -7.70
C ARG A 38 -12.56 7.69 -7.41
N SER A 39 -13.36 8.76 -7.42
CA SER A 39 -12.91 10.12 -7.11
C SER A 39 -12.42 10.25 -5.66
N GLU A 40 -13.19 9.74 -4.70
CA GLU A 40 -12.80 9.74 -3.28
C GLU A 40 -11.49 8.99 -3.07
N GLY A 41 -11.37 7.79 -3.64
CA GLY A 41 -10.16 6.98 -3.57
C GLY A 41 -8.96 7.64 -4.23
N ALA A 42 -9.13 8.34 -5.36
CA ALA A 42 -8.04 9.08 -5.99
C ALA A 42 -7.50 10.20 -5.07
N VAL A 43 -8.39 10.99 -4.46
CA VAL A 43 -8.01 12.03 -3.49
C VAL A 43 -7.30 11.42 -2.28
N TRP A 44 -7.81 10.31 -1.75
CA TRP A 44 -7.18 9.60 -0.64
C TRP A 44 -5.79 9.08 -1.02
N ILE A 45 -5.62 8.49 -2.21
CA ILE A 45 -4.33 7.98 -2.69
C ILE A 45 -3.33 9.15 -2.82
N TYR A 46 -3.73 10.30 -3.35
CA TYR A 46 -2.84 11.48 -3.41
C TYR A 46 -2.38 11.93 -2.02
N GLY A 47 -3.29 11.98 -1.05
CA GLY A 47 -2.96 12.32 0.33
C GLY A 47 -2.02 11.29 0.97
N PHE A 48 -2.32 10.00 0.80
CA PHE A 48 -1.49 8.90 1.30
C PHE A 48 -0.06 8.96 0.71
N TRP A 49 0.06 9.14 -0.61
CA TRP A 49 1.34 9.27 -1.30
C TRP A 49 2.14 10.47 -0.82
N SER A 50 1.47 11.61 -0.65
CA SER A 50 2.09 12.84 -0.14
C SER A 50 2.61 12.65 1.29
N GLY A 51 1.84 11.98 2.15
CA GLY A 51 2.26 11.64 3.50
C GLY A 51 3.50 10.74 3.53
N LEU A 52 3.53 9.70 2.67
CA LEU A 52 4.71 8.84 2.53
C LEU A 52 5.93 9.61 2.04
N ASN A 53 5.78 10.49 1.06
CA ASN A 53 6.86 11.36 0.58
C ASN A 53 7.36 12.32 1.66
N TYR A 54 6.47 12.85 2.50
CA TYR A 54 6.85 13.71 3.62
C TYR A 54 7.69 12.93 4.65
N VAL A 55 7.25 11.72 5.02
CA VAL A 55 7.99 10.85 5.94
C VAL A 55 9.34 10.45 5.35
N ALA A 56 9.39 10.08 4.07
CA ALA A 56 10.63 9.74 3.38
C ALA A 56 11.62 10.92 3.41
N ALA A 57 11.17 12.13 3.04
CA ALA A 57 11.99 13.33 3.06
C ALA A 57 12.48 13.67 4.49
N ALA A 58 11.61 13.57 5.50
CA ALA A 58 11.95 13.81 6.89
C ALA A 58 12.92 12.75 7.47
N SER A 59 12.98 11.57 6.84
CA SER A 59 13.86 10.47 7.22
C SER A 59 15.09 10.35 6.31
N GLU A 60 15.38 11.36 5.48
CA GLU A 60 16.48 11.37 4.52
C GLU A 60 16.46 10.18 3.53
N GLN A 61 15.27 9.66 3.23
CA GLN A 61 15.06 8.60 2.24
C GLN A 61 14.62 9.18 0.90
N ASN A 62 14.89 8.43 -0.18
CA ASN A 62 14.34 8.75 -1.49
C ASN A 62 12.81 8.70 -1.45
N GLN A 63 12.22 9.77 -1.98
CA GLN A 63 10.77 9.90 -2.11
C GLN A 63 10.36 9.63 -3.56
N SER A 64 9.20 9.01 -3.74
CA SER A 64 8.67 8.74 -5.08
C SER A 64 8.40 10.06 -5.80
N LYS A 65 8.91 10.17 -7.04
CA LYS A 65 8.63 11.28 -7.97
C LYS A 65 7.57 10.95 -9.02
N ALA A 66 6.88 9.83 -8.88
CA ALA A 66 5.77 9.45 -9.75
C ALA A 66 4.73 10.57 -9.91
N THR A 67 4.24 10.75 -11.14
CA THR A 67 3.15 11.68 -11.43
C THR A 67 1.81 11.15 -10.89
N SER A 68 0.83 12.03 -10.72
CA SER A 68 -0.53 11.65 -10.32
C SER A 68 -1.16 10.60 -11.23
N ASP A 69 -0.89 10.67 -12.54
CA ASP A 69 -1.42 9.68 -13.48
C ASP A 69 -0.73 8.32 -13.33
N ALA A 70 0.60 8.32 -13.14
CA ALA A 70 1.38 7.10 -12.95
C ALA A 70 0.95 6.35 -11.68
N LEU A 71 0.83 7.08 -10.57
CA LEU A 71 0.44 6.48 -9.29
C LEU A 71 -0.99 5.92 -9.32
N ILE A 72 -1.98 6.67 -9.86
CA ILE A 72 -3.36 6.19 -9.95
C ILE A 72 -3.46 4.98 -10.88
N SER A 73 -2.78 5.03 -12.03
CA SER A 73 -2.78 3.93 -13.01
C SER A 73 -2.20 2.64 -12.43
N ALA A 74 -1.13 2.73 -11.63
CA ALA A 74 -0.51 1.58 -10.99
C ALA A 74 -1.46 0.92 -9.95
N VAL A 75 -2.10 1.74 -9.11
CA VAL A 75 -3.06 1.25 -8.11
C VAL A 75 -4.29 0.66 -8.78
N GLU A 76 -4.86 1.34 -9.79
CA GLU A 76 -6.05 0.88 -10.51
C GLU A 76 -5.82 -0.45 -11.22
N ARG A 77 -4.69 -0.60 -11.92
CA ARG A 77 -4.33 -1.85 -12.62
C ARG A 77 -4.30 -3.04 -11.66
N THR A 78 -3.70 -2.85 -10.49
CA THR A 78 -3.59 -3.90 -9.48
C THR A 78 -4.95 -4.20 -8.85
N CYS A 79 -5.73 -3.17 -8.53
CA CYS A 79 -7.07 -3.32 -7.96
C CYS A 79 -8.05 -4.04 -8.90
N ARG A 80 -7.96 -3.81 -10.21
CA ARG A 80 -8.75 -4.56 -11.21
C ARG A 80 -8.44 -6.06 -11.20
N SER A 81 -7.18 -6.42 -10.96
CA SER A 81 -6.75 -7.82 -10.92
C SER A 81 -7.01 -8.48 -9.56
N HIS A 82 -7.10 -7.69 -8.49
CA HIS A 82 -7.23 -8.18 -7.11
C HIS A 82 -8.31 -7.40 -6.33
N PRO A 83 -9.59 -7.56 -6.69
CA PRO A 83 -10.68 -6.73 -6.16
C PRO A 83 -10.92 -6.87 -4.64
N SER A 84 -10.51 -7.98 -4.03
CA SER A 84 -10.66 -8.22 -2.59
C SER A 84 -9.59 -7.54 -1.73
N ARG A 85 -8.49 -7.05 -2.32
CA ARG A 85 -7.38 -6.43 -1.58
C ARG A 85 -7.81 -5.08 -1.00
N VAL A 86 -7.29 -4.74 0.17
CA VAL A 86 -7.47 -3.41 0.79
C VAL A 86 -6.72 -2.36 -0.03
N LEU A 87 -7.37 -1.22 -0.29
CA LEU A 87 -6.84 -0.15 -1.14
C LEU A 87 -5.50 0.38 -0.64
N ALA A 88 -5.37 0.65 0.65
CA ALA A 88 -4.12 1.14 1.25
C ALA A 88 -2.94 0.17 1.04
N THR A 89 -3.18 -1.14 1.11
CA THR A 89 -2.12 -2.14 0.87
C THR A 89 -1.66 -2.13 -0.58
N VAL A 90 -2.59 -1.94 -1.52
CA VAL A 90 -2.25 -1.83 -2.95
C VAL A 90 -1.52 -0.51 -3.23
N ALA A 91 -1.98 0.60 -2.65
CA ALA A 91 -1.33 1.90 -2.76
C ALA A 91 0.10 1.89 -2.21
N TRP A 92 0.31 1.26 -1.04
CA TRP A 92 1.65 1.05 -0.47
C TRP A 92 2.57 0.24 -1.39
N SER A 93 2.06 -0.86 -1.94
CA SER A 93 2.85 -1.70 -2.85
C SER A 93 3.25 -0.90 -4.11
N ALA A 94 2.31 -0.15 -4.69
CA ALA A 94 2.58 0.72 -5.83
C ALA A 94 3.60 1.82 -5.49
N TYR A 95 3.54 2.41 -4.29
CA TYR A 95 4.52 3.40 -3.83
C TYR A 95 5.93 2.81 -3.81
N ILE A 96 6.08 1.63 -3.22
CA ILE A 96 7.37 0.94 -3.13
C ILE A 96 7.90 0.59 -4.52
N ASP A 97 7.05 0.11 -5.42
CA ASP A 97 7.49 -0.27 -6.76
C ASP A 97 7.87 0.94 -7.61
N LEU A 98 7.13 2.05 -7.53
CA LEU A 98 7.44 3.29 -8.24
C LEU A 98 8.58 4.10 -7.61
N ASN A 99 9.03 3.76 -6.41
CA ASN A 99 10.19 4.38 -5.74
C ASN A 99 11.49 3.57 -5.92
N LYS A 100 11.43 2.40 -6.58
CA LYS A 100 12.62 1.60 -6.97
C LYS A 100 13.22 2.06 -8.30
N GLU A 101 12.52 2.92 -9.04
CA GLU A 101 12.97 3.57 -10.27
C GLU A 101 13.64 4.91 -9.98
#